data_AF-A0A5C7LJR9-F1
#
_entry.id   AF-A0A5C7LJR9-F1
#
_cell.length_a   1.000
_cell.length_b   1.000
_cell.length_c   1.000
_cell.angle_alpha   90.00
_cell.angle_beta   90.00
_cell.angle_gamma   90.00
#
_symmetry.space_group_name_H-M   'P 1'
#
loop_
_entity.id
_entity.type
_entity.pdbx_description
1 polymer ?
#
loop_
_entity_poly.entity_id
_entity_poly.type
_entity_poly.pdbx_seq_one_letter_code
_entity_poly.pdbx_strand_id
1 'polypeptide(L)'
;MKISFTRSDLALSRFIQKVTGEPVSHVIIEAAGHVIHSNFLGVHAEPRDAYKPEIVYSVEVPDSYEKLLSLFIKRRGSWYDFGALLYLGLRCLLPWLPKKNLWACSGMYLCTEWVLEVLEGEEDSMITPYKLYLKLSEKK
;
A
#
# COMPACT_ATOMS: atom_id res chain seq x y z
N MET A 1 5.51 12.38 -9.61
CA MET A 1 4.86 11.81 -8.40
C MET A 1 5.83 10.82 -7.76
N LYS A 2 5.85 10.67 -6.43
CA LYS A 2 6.79 9.76 -5.76
C LYS A 2 6.05 8.71 -4.95
N ILE A 3 6.44 7.45 -5.09
CA ILE A 3 5.96 6.36 -4.22
C ILE A 3 6.99 6.18 -3.11
N SER A 4 6.54 6.20 -1.86
CA SER A 4 7.41 5.97 -0.70
C SER A 4 6.96 4.76 0.09
N PHE A 5 7.93 3.96 0.49
CA PHE A 5 7.76 2.75 1.29
C PHE A 5 8.25 3.03 2.69
N THR A 6 7.36 2.88 3.66
CA THR A 6 7.60 3.38 5.01
C THR A 6 7.49 2.29 6.06
N ARG A 7 8.08 2.58 7.20
CA ARG A 7 7.94 1.83 8.45
C ARG A 7 7.62 2.77 9.60
N SER A 8 7.02 2.23 10.65
CA SER A 8 6.72 2.98 11.87
C SER A 8 6.88 2.09 13.10
N ASP A 9 6.91 2.71 14.27
CA ASP A 9 6.94 2.00 15.55
C ASP A 9 5.58 1.47 16.01
N LEU A 10 4.53 1.68 15.21
CA LEU A 10 3.20 1.17 15.51
C LEU A 10 3.19 -0.36 15.56
N ALA A 11 2.41 -0.92 16.48
CA ALA A 11 2.36 -2.37 16.70
C ALA A 11 2.04 -3.15 15.43
N LEU A 12 1.09 -2.68 14.61
CA LEU A 12 0.78 -3.33 13.34
C LEU A 12 1.97 -3.28 12.37
N SER A 13 2.64 -2.13 12.25
CA SER A 13 3.79 -1.98 11.36
C SER A 13 4.91 -2.96 11.71
N ARG A 14 5.20 -3.10 13.01
CA ARG A 14 6.17 -4.09 13.51
C ARG A 14 5.70 -5.53 13.29
N PHE A 15 4.42 -5.81 13.46
CA PHE A 15 3.85 -7.13 13.19
C PHE A 15 3.98 -7.51 11.72
N ILE A 16 3.63 -6.61 10.79
CA ILE A 16 3.78 -6.84 9.35
C ILE A 16 5.24 -7.14 9.03
N GLN A 17 6.19 -6.29 9.45
CA GLN A 17 7.63 -6.51 9.22
C GLN A 17 8.10 -7.86 9.75
N LYS A 18 7.63 -8.25 10.95
CA LYS A 18 7.99 -9.54 11.56
C LYS A 18 7.45 -10.73 10.78
N VAL A 19 6.20 -10.65 10.31
CA VAL A 19 5.53 -11.76 9.62
C VAL A 19 6.03 -11.89 8.17
N THR A 20 6.26 -10.77 7.49
CA THR A 20 6.77 -10.79 6.11
C THR A 20 8.28 -10.99 6.04
N GLY A 21 9.02 -10.65 7.11
CA GLY A 21 10.48 -10.59 7.10
C GLY A 21 11.02 -9.40 6.30
N GLU A 22 10.19 -8.42 5.99
CA GLU A 22 10.51 -7.30 5.10
C GLU A 22 10.76 -5.99 5.89
N PRO A 23 11.59 -5.07 5.36
CA PRO A 23 11.99 -3.84 6.06
C PRO A 23 10.92 -2.74 6.08
N VAL A 24 9.82 -2.92 5.33
CA VAL A 24 8.75 -1.94 5.17
C VAL A 24 7.40 -2.58 5.42
N SER A 25 6.46 -1.79 5.95
CA SER A 25 5.11 -2.28 6.26
C SER A 25 4.00 -1.53 5.54
N HIS A 26 4.32 -0.38 4.94
CA HIS A 26 3.34 0.52 4.36
C HIS A 26 3.88 1.16 3.10
N VAL A 27 2.98 1.58 2.22
CA VAL A 27 3.31 2.33 1.01
C VAL A 27 2.38 3.53 0.88
N ILE A 28 2.92 4.62 0.35
CA ILE A 28 2.22 5.88 0.15
C ILE A 28 2.52 6.48 -1.22
N ILE A 29 1.64 7.38 -1.66
CA ILE A 29 1.84 8.24 -2.82
C ILE A 29 2.05 9.67 -2.34
N GLU A 30 3.19 10.27 -2.68
CA GLU A 30 3.49 11.68 -2.46
C GLU A 30 3.21 12.46 -3.75
N ALA A 31 2.25 13.39 -3.68
CA ALA A 31 1.87 14.25 -4.79
C ALA A 31 1.34 15.59 -4.29
N ALA A 32 1.71 16.69 -4.96
CA ALA A 32 1.21 18.05 -4.69
C ALA A 32 1.21 18.44 -3.19
N GLY A 33 2.29 18.13 -2.47
CA GLY A 33 2.43 18.46 -1.03
C GLY A 33 1.61 17.58 -0.08
N HIS A 34 0.95 16.55 -0.59
CA HIS A 34 0.12 15.62 0.19
C HIS A 34 0.67 14.21 0.13
N VAL A 35 0.33 13.43 1.14
CA VAL A 35 0.47 11.98 1.20
C VAL A 35 -0.91 11.37 1.01
N ILE A 36 -1.06 10.52 0.02
CA ILE A 36 -2.30 9.80 -0.27
C ILE A 36 -2.03 8.30 -0.11
N HIS A 37 -2.83 7.65 0.74
CA HIS A 37 -2.63 6.24 1.07
C HIS A 37 -3.91 5.62 1.63
N SER A 38 -3.91 4.28 1.75
CA SER A 38 -4.94 3.53 2.46
C SER A 38 -4.38 2.97 3.77
N ASN A 39 -5.04 3.24 4.90
CA ASN A 39 -4.78 2.59 6.19
C ASN A 39 -6.12 2.23 6.86
N PHE A 40 -6.15 1.97 8.17
CA PHE A 40 -7.39 1.66 8.90
C PHE A 40 -8.54 2.69 8.76
N LEU A 41 -8.24 3.93 8.40
CA LEU A 41 -9.21 4.99 8.10
C LEU A 41 -9.72 4.94 6.65
N GLY A 42 -9.25 3.95 5.88
CA GLY A 42 -9.50 3.83 4.46
C GLY A 42 -8.56 4.67 3.60
N VAL A 43 -8.95 4.89 2.35
CA VAL A 43 -8.23 5.79 1.43
C VAL A 43 -8.47 7.24 1.84
N HIS A 44 -7.40 7.94 2.20
CA HIS A 44 -7.43 9.34 2.61
C HIS A 44 -6.12 10.06 2.24
N ALA A 45 -6.12 11.36 2.46
CA ALA A 45 -4.98 12.22 2.21
C ALA A 45 -4.66 13.04 3.46
N GLU A 46 -3.38 13.26 3.71
CA GLU A 46 -2.89 14.15 4.77
C GLU A 46 -1.76 15.05 4.25
N PRO A 47 -1.56 16.23 4.85
CA PRO A 47 -0.41 17.07 4.54
C PRO A 47 0.91 16.32 4.74
N ARG A 48 1.86 16.51 3.82
CA ARG A 48 3.14 15.76 3.86
C ARG A 48 3.93 15.99 5.15
N ASP A 49 3.85 17.19 5.74
CA ASP A 49 4.49 17.58 7.00
C ASP A 49 3.84 16.94 8.24
N ALA A 50 2.57 16.56 8.15
CA ALA A 50 1.88 15.80 9.19
C ALA A 50 2.27 14.31 9.17
N TYR A 51 2.63 13.76 8.01
CA TYR A 51 3.03 12.37 7.84
C TYR A 51 4.49 12.11 8.29
N LYS A 52 4.65 11.58 9.50
CA LYS A 52 5.94 11.34 10.17
C LYS A 52 6.52 9.90 10.20
N PRO A 53 5.98 8.88 9.50
CA PRO A 53 6.68 7.59 9.37
C PRO A 53 8.06 7.70 8.70
N GLU A 54 8.93 6.74 9.00
CA GLU A 54 10.26 6.67 8.40
C GLU A 54 10.16 6.16 6.96
N ILE A 55 10.74 6.90 6.02
CA ILE A 55 10.85 6.48 4.61
C ILE A 55 12.09 5.60 4.47
N VAL A 56 11.88 4.35 4.06
CA VAL A 56 12.96 3.38 3.84
C VAL A 56 13.37 3.36 2.37
N TYR A 57 12.39 3.41 1.46
CA TYR A 57 12.61 3.45 0.02
C TYR A 57 11.71 4.46 -0.66
N SER A 58 12.15 4.98 -1.81
CA SER A 58 11.34 5.84 -2.67
C SER A 58 11.58 5.56 -4.15
N VAL A 59 10.52 5.66 -4.94
CA VAL A 59 10.56 5.49 -6.39
C VAL A 59 9.80 6.64 -7.05
N GLU A 60 10.50 7.44 -7.85
CA GLU A 60 9.87 8.38 -8.78
C GLU A 60 9.10 7.62 -9.86
N VAL A 61 7.84 8.00 -10.06
CA VAL A 61 6.95 7.43 -11.08
C VAL A 61 6.39 8.56 -11.96
N PRO A 62 6.04 8.26 -13.23
CA PRO A 62 5.44 9.23 -14.13
C PRO A 62 4.29 9.97 -13.45
N ASP A 63 4.23 11.28 -13.65
CA ASP A 63 3.20 12.08 -13.03
C ASP A 63 1.85 11.79 -13.68
N SER A 64 0.97 11.14 -12.94
CA SER A 64 -0.40 10.80 -13.33
C SER A 64 -1.39 11.46 -12.38
N TYR A 65 -1.11 12.68 -11.94
CA TYR A 65 -1.87 13.41 -10.94
C TYR A 65 -3.39 13.44 -11.20
N GLU A 66 -3.82 13.67 -12.46
CA GLU A 66 -5.24 13.64 -12.83
C GLU A 66 -5.90 12.26 -12.59
N LYS A 67 -5.18 11.18 -12.91
CA LYS A 67 -5.63 9.80 -12.65
C LYS A 67 -5.68 9.54 -11.14
N LEU A 68 -4.65 9.96 -10.41
CA LEU A 68 -4.60 9.85 -8.95
C LEU A 68 -5.78 10.58 -8.31
N LEU A 69 -6.06 11.82 -8.72
CA LEU A 69 -7.12 12.64 -8.16
C LEU A 69 -8.51 12.05 -8.47
N SER A 70 -8.75 11.62 -9.71
CA SER A 70 -10.03 11.00 -10.09
C SER A 70 -10.29 9.69 -9.34
N LEU A 71 -9.28 8.83 -9.19
CA LEU A 71 -9.37 7.62 -8.37
C LEU A 71 -9.55 7.95 -6.89
N PHE A 72 -8.83 8.94 -6.38
CA PHE A 72 -8.93 9.37 -4.99
C PHE A 72 -10.36 9.84 -4.68
N ILE A 73 -10.96 10.69 -5.52
CA ILE A 73 -12.35 11.14 -5.34
C ILE A 73 -13.31 9.96 -5.33
N LYS A 74 -13.10 8.97 -6.21
CA LYS A 74 -13.96 7.78 -6.33
C LYS A 74 -13.83 6.83 -5.13
N ARG A 75 -12.63 6.70 -4.56
CA ARG A 75 -12.28 5.69 -3.53
C ARG A 75 -12.12 6.27 -2.13
N ARG A 76 -12.19 7.59 -1.96
CA ARG A 76 -12.02 8.24 -0.65
C ARG A 76 -13.01 7.66 0.36
N GLY A 77 -12.49 7.22 1.50
CA GLY A 77 -13.29 6.59 2.56
C GLY A 77 -13.66 5.12 2.30
N SER A 78 -13.18 4.52 1.20
CA SER A 78 -13.22 3.06 1.04
C SER A 78 -12.54 2.39 2.22
N TRP A 79 -13.17 1.37 2.77
CA TRP A 79 -12.71 0.70 3.98
C TRP A 79 -11.38 -0.03 3.75
N TYR A 80 -10.65 -0.24 4.84
CA TYR A 80 -9.42 -1.01 4.80
C TYR A 80 -9.72 -2.51 4.68
N ASP A 81 -8.99 -3.23 3.81
CA ASP A 81 -9.19 -4.67 3.65
C ASP A 81 -8.48 -5.48 4.75
N PHE A 82 -9.15 -5.61 5.90
CA PHE A 82 -8.67 -6.43 7.01
C PHE A 82 -8.60 -7.92 6.66
N GLY A 83 -9.50 -8.39 5.79
CA GLY A 83 -9.53 -9.78 5.34
C GLY A 83 -8.27 -10.11 4.56
N ALA A 84 -7.89 -9.22 3.64
CA ALA A 84 -6.67 -9.35 2.86
C ALA A 84 -5.41 -9.26 3.72
N LEU A 85 -5.35 -8.33 4.67
CA LEU A 85 -4.22 -8.22 5.59
C LEU A 85 -4.04 -9.51 6.42
N LEU A 86 -5.14 -10.05 6.97
CA LEU A 86 -5.10 -11.28 7.75
C LEU A 86 -4.69 -12.47 6.89
N TYR A 87 -5.23 -12.58 5.68
CA TYR A 87 -4.88 -13.64 4.73
C TYR A 87 -3.40 -13.59 4.35
N LEU A 88 -2.87 -12.40 4.07
CA LEU A 88 -1.47 -12.18 3.75
C LEU A 88 -0.58 -12.62 4.93
N GLY A 89 -0.94 -12.22 6.16
CA GLY A 89 -0.23 -12.64 7.36
C GLY A 89 -0.24 -14.16 7.56
N LEU A 90 -1.40 -14.81 7.39
CA LEU A 90 -1.53 -16.26 7.48
C LEU A 90 -0.71 -16.98 6.41
N ARG A 91 -0.68 -16.46 5.18
CA ARG A 91 0.09 -17.04 4.07
C ARG A 91 1.60 -16.95 4.30
N CYS A 92 2.08 -15.86 4.90
CA CYS A 92 3.49 -15.75 5.30
C CYS A 92 3.87 -16.84 6.32
N LEU A 93 2.95 -17.24 7.21
CA LEU A 93 3.17 -18.33 8.17
C LEU A 93 2.94 -19.72 7.57
N LEU A 94 1.99 -19.84 6.63
CA LEU A 94 1.52 -21.09 6.04
C LEU A 94 1.62 -20.99 4.50
N PRO A 95 2.82 -21.22 3.92
CA PRO A 95 3.07 -20.95 2.49
C PRO A 95 2.27 -21.86 1.54
N TRP A 96 1.66 -22.93 2.06
CA TRP A 96 0.78 -23.84 1.30
C TRP A 96 -0.63 -23.27 1.04
N LEU A 97 -0.99 -22.13 1.64
CA LEU A 97 -2.28 -21.49 1.37
C LEU A 97 -2.41 -21.07 -0.12
N PRO A 98 -3.64 -20.98 -0.67
CA PRO A 98 -3.87 -20.62 -2.07
C PRO A 98 -3.27 -19.28 -2.49
N LYS A 99 -2.69 -19.20 -3.70
CA LYS A 99 -2.07 -17.96 -4.23
C LYS A 99 -3.06 -16.81 -4.42
N LYS A 100 -4.35 -17.10 -4.55
CA LYS A 100 -5.41 -16.10 -4.65
C LYS A 100 -5.92 -15.78 -3.26
N ASN A 101 -6.00 -14.49 -2.93
CA ASN A 101 -6.63 -14.02 -1.72
C ASN A 101 -8.15 -14.28 -1.79
N LEU A 102 -8.61 -15.29 -1.06
CA LEU A 102 -10.04 -15.64 -1.04
C LEU A 102 -10.86 -14.70 -0.14
N TRP A 103 -10.19 -13.85 0.65
CA TRP A 103 -10.82 -12.96 1.63
C TRP A 103 -10.74 -11.50 1.22
N ALA A 104 -10.16 -11.20 0.05
CA ALA A 104 -10.19 -9.86 -0.52
C ALA A 104 -11.63 -9.47 -0.83
N CYS A 105 -12.03 -8.29 -0.37
CA CYS A 105 -13.37 -7.75 -0.57
C CYS A 105 -13.33 -6.60 -1.58
N SER A 106 -14.11 -6.72 -2.66
CA SER A 106 -14.19 -5.66 -3.67
C SER A 106 -14.59 -4.33 -3.05
N GLY A 107 -13.81 -3.27 -3.31
CA GLY A 107 -14.06 -1.92 -2.78
C GLY A 107 -13.40 -1.60 -1.44
N MET A 108 -12.64 -2.55 -0.87
CA MET A 108 -11.71 -2.33 0.24
C MET A 108 -10.28 -2.31 -0.30
N TYR A 109 -9.38 -1.53 0.32
CA TYR A 109 -8.02 -1.35 -0.18
C TYR A 109 -6.97 -1.53 0.92
N LEU A 110 -6.02 -2.44 0.70
CA LEU A 110 -4.69 -2.38 1.27
C LEU A 110 -3.91 -1.19 0.69
N CYS A 111 -2.87 -0.77 1.41
CA CYS A 111 -1.98 0.29 0.93
C CYS A 111 -1.36 -0.02 -0.44
N THR A 112 -1.01 -1.30 -0.68
CA THR A 112 -0.40 -1.75 -1.94
C THR A 112 -1.40 -1.84 -3.09
N GLU A 113 -2.62 -2.31 -2.83
CA GLU A 113 -3.70 -2.35 -3.82
C GLU A 113 -4.06 -0.96 -4.31
N TRP A 114 -4.17 0.01 -3.40
CA TRP A 114 -4.39 1.42 -3.74
C TRP A 114 -3.31 1.94 -4.71
N VAL A 115 -2.04 1.69 -4.41
CA VAL A 115 -0.93 2.15 -5.27
C VAL A 115 -0.96 1.47 -6.64
N LEU A 116 -1.28 0.17 -6.70
CA LEU A 116 -1.37 -0.54 -7.96
C LEU A 116 -2.57 -0.11 -8.81
N GLU A 117 -3.73 0.17 -8.22
CA GLU A 117 -4.89 0.70 -8.97
C GLU A 117 -4.51 2.06 -9.60
N VAL A 118 -3.82 2.92 -8.85
CA VAL A 118 -3.34 4.21 -9.37
C VAL A 118 -2.33 4.04 -10.50
N LEU A 119 -1.33 3.17 -10.35
CA LEU A 119 -0.26 3.04 -11.33
C LEU A 119 -0.67 2.21 -12.55
N GLU A 120 -1.21 1.02 -12.31
CA GLU A 120 -1.42 -0.01 -13.33
C GLU A 120 -2.91 -0.21 -13.67
N GLY A 121 -3.83 0.22 -12.81
CA GLY A 121 -5.26 -0.05 -12.98
C GLY A 121 -5.66 -1.49 -12.66
N GLU A 122 -4.75 -2.25 -12.06
CA GLU A 122 -4.95 -3.63 -11.61
C GLU A 122 -4.77 -3.70 -10.10
N GLU A 123 -5.50 -4.58 -9.43
CA GLU A 123 -5.36 -4.85 -7.99
C GLU A 123 -4.59 -6.16 -7.78
N ASP A 124 -3.50 -6.12 -7.00
CA ASP A 124 -2.80 -7.32 -6.52
C ASP A 124 -2.85 -7.36 -4.99
N SER A 125 -3.80 -8.13 -4.48
CA SER A 125 -4.05 -8.29 -3.04
C SER A 125 -3.00 -9.10 -2.29
N MET A 126 -2.00 -9.61 -3.01
CA MET A 126 -0.94 -10.46 -2.46
C MET A 126 0.44 -9.79 -2.50
N ILE A 127 0.56 -8.63 -3.15
CA ILE A 127 1.82 -7.92 -3.19
C ILE A 127 2.07 -7.25 -1.82
N THR A 128 3.23 -7.56 -1.24
CA THR A 128 3.72 -6.88 -0.05
C THR A 128 4.32 -5.52 -0.45
N PRO A 129 4.43 -4.55 0.48
CA PRO A 129 5.05 -3.27 0.18
C PRO A 129 6.47 -3.42 -0.38
N TYR A 130 7.28 -4.33 0.13
CA TYR A 130 8.65 -4.52 -0.37
C TYR A 130 8.68 -5.15 -1.77
N LYS A 131 7.81 -6.12 -2.06
CA LYS A 131 7.69 -6.68 -3.41
C LYS A 131 7.22 -5.65 -4.43
N LEU A 132 6.32 -4.76 -4.02
CA LEU A 132 5.88 -3.65 -4.86
C LEU A 132 7.06 -2.69 -5.14
N TYR A 133 7.90 -2.41 -4.14
CA TYR A 133 9.12 -1.63 -4.33
C TYR A 133 10.05 -2.28 -5.37
N LEU A 134 10.33 -3.59 -5.26
CA LEU A 134 11.16 -4.31 -6.21
C LEU A 134 10.58 -4.22 -7.63
N LYS A 135 9.28 -4.52 -7.78
CA LYS A 135 8.55 -4.44 -9.06
C LYS A 135 8.64 -3.04 -9.70
N LEU A 136 8.52 -1.98 -8.92
CA LEU A 136 8.60 -0.60 -9.45
C LEU A 136 10.04 -0.17 -9.73
N SER A 137 11.02 -0.70 -9.01
CA SER A 137 12.43 -0.37 -9.18
C SER A 137 13.03 -1.04 -10.43
N GLU A 138 12.57 -2.24 -10.79
CA GLU A 138 12.98 -2.97 -11.99
C GLU A 138 12.43 -2.38 -13.30
N LYS A 139 11.37 -1.55 -13.23
CA LYS A 139 10.76 -0.91 -14.40
C LYS A 139 11.45 0.40 -14.83
N LYS A 140 12.51 0.80 -14.14
CA LYS A 140 13.35 1.95 -14.50
C LYS A 140 14.45 1.54 -15.47
#